data_AF-A0A2A2YFB5-F1
#
_entry.id   AF-A0A2A2YFB5-F1
#
_cell.length_a   1.000
_cell.length_b   1.000
_cell.length_c   1.000
_cell.angle_alpha   90.00
_cell.angle_beta   90.00
_cell.angle_gamma   90.00
#
_symmetry.space_group_name_H-M   'P 1'
#
loop_
_entity.id
_entity.type
_entity.pdbx_description
1 polymer ?
#
loop_
_entity_poly.entity_id
_entity_poly.type
_entity_poly.pdbx_seq_one_letter_code
_entity_poly.pdbx_strand_id
1 'polypeptide(L)'
;MPWKIITLVALIPVAAYWISRYFFYQKSKEVHGKIDCRITTQDLAQKISFAGKISRLRKNKRTAMTLADILLDSAYEQLKSSHQSLVAIRRRADTFAQIVAPFAIMIAVFAIAVGRPATVSIACAMLANALVAVMKFTSRGVAKHAAEHAVNLLRKARIPRKEDEASIESCLRALTWK
;
A
#
# COMPACT_ATOMS: atom_id res chain seq x y z
N MET A 1 -27.86 20.99 7.58
CA MET A 1 -26.79 21.72 6.88
C MET A 1 -25.36 21.23 7.15
N PRO A 2 -24.91 20.86 8.37
CA PRO A 2 -23.49 20.55 8.62
C PRO A 2 -22.99 19.31 7.86
N TRP A 3 -23.85 18.32 7.64
CA TRP A 3 -23.50 17.09 6.93
C TRP A 3 -23.04 17.33 5.48
N LYS A 4 -23.60 18.33 4.76
CA LYS A 4 -23.22 18.65 3.38
C LYS A 4 -21.78 19.16 3.32
N ILE A 5 -21.41 20.03 4.25
CA ILE A 5 -20.04 20.60 4.35
C ILE A 5 -19.06 19.48 4.69
N ILE A 6 -19.39 18.62 5.67
CA ILE A 6 -18.58 17.47 6.06
C ILE A 6 -18.35 16.53 4.87
N THR A 7 -19.39 16.21 4.10
CA THR A 7 -19.24 15.35 2.91
C THR A 7 -18.40 15.99 1.83
N LEU A 8 -18.53 17.29 1.59
CA LEU A 8 -17.79 18.00 0.54
C LEU A 8 -16.30 18.11 0.88
N VAL A 9 -15.99 18.43 2.15
CA VAL A 9 -14.61 18.48 2.65
C VAL A 9 -13.99 17.08 2.71
N ALA A 10 -14.76 16.04 3.08
CA ALA A 10 -14.29 14.66 3.08
C ALA A 10 -14.10 14.09 1.67
N LEU A 11 -14.86 14.55 0.67
CA LEU A 11 -14.75 14.11 -0.72
C LEU A 11 -13.38 14.46 -1.31
N ILE A 12 -12.83 15.65 -1.01
CA ILE A 12 -11.57 16.14 -1.58
C ILE A 12 -10.39 15.18 -1.32
N PRO A 13 -10.03 14.82 -0.06
CA PRO A 13 -8.92 13.91 0.20
C PRO A 13 -9.20 12.49 -0.30
N VAL A 14 -10.47 12.05 -0.30
CA VAL A 14 -10.86 10.74 -0.84
C VAL A 14 -10.63 10.69 -2.35
N ALA A 15 -11.14 11.67 -3.10
CA ALA A 15 -10.96 11.76 -4.54
C ALA A 15 -9.48 11.88 -4.91
N ALA A 16 -8.73 12.78 -4.23
CA ALA A 16 -7.31 12.93 -4.45
C ALA A 16 -6.52 11.63 -4.21
N TYR A 17 -6.86 10.88 -3.15
CA TYR A 17 -6.24 9.59 -2.86
C TYR A 17 -6.55 8.54 -3.93
N TRP A 18 -7.82 8.39 -4.33
CA TRP A 18 -8.20 7.42 -5.35
C TRP A 18 -7.63 7.73 -6.72
N ILE A 19 -7.63 9.00 -7.14
CA ILE A 19 -6.99 9.44 -8.38
C ILE A 19 -5.49 9.13 -8.33
N SER A 20 -4.81 9.49 -7.25
CA SER A 20 -3.38 9.21 -7.09
C SER A 20 -3.08 7.70 -7.12
N ARG A 21 -3.90 6.90 -6.42
CA ARG A 21 -3.78 5.44 -6.42
C ARG A 21 -4.00 4.85 -7.81
N TYR A 22 -4.97 5.35 -8.56
CA TYR A 22 -5.21 4.88 -9.93
C TYR A 22 -4.00 5.13 -10.83
N PHE A 23 -3.49 6.37 -10.86
CA PHE A 23 -2.37 6.74 -11.72
C PHE A 23 -1.04 6.14 -11.30
N PHE A 24 -0.71 6.14 -10.00
CA PHE A 24 0.62 5.75 -9.52
C PHE A 24 0.72 4.30 -9.05
N TYR A 25 -0.38 3.68 -8.62
CA TYR A 25 -0.38 2.28 -8.19
C TYR A 25 -0.98 1.36 -9.24
N GLN A 26 -2.22 1.60 -9.66
CA GLN A 26 -2.94 0.66 -10.51
C GLN A 26 -2.34 0.54 -11.91
N LYS A 27 -2.05 1.68 -12.56
CA LYS A 27 -1.38 1.71 -13.87
C LYS A 27 -0.01 1.01 -13.83
N SER A 28 0.82 1.34 -12.85
CA SER A 28 2.15 0.71 -12.70
C SER A 28 2.07 -0.78 -12.37
N LYS A 29 1.06 -1.20 -11.60
CA LYS A 29 0.80 -2.62 -11.31
C LYS A 29 0.39 -3.38 -12.56
N GLU A 30 -0.38 -2.78 -13.45
CA GLU A 30 -0.80 -3.42 -14.71
C GLU A 30 0.36 -3.55 -15.70
N VAL A 31 1.20 -2.52 -15.81
CA VAL A 31 2.34 -2.50 -16.73
C VAL A 31 3.50 -3.37 -16.25
N HIS A 32 3.94 -3.20 -15.00
CA HIS A 32 5.15 -3.87 -14.48
C HIS A 32 4.83 -5.03 -13.55
N GLY A 33 3.67 -5.01 -12.89
CA GLY A 33 3.37 -5.93 -11.80
C GLY A 33 3.02 -7.35 -12.23
N LYS A 34 2.85 -7.62 -13.53
CA LYS A 34 2.65 -8.98 -14.09
C LYS A 34 3.89 -9.54 -14.80
N ILE A 35 4.99 -8.78 -14.84
CA ILE A 35 6.23 -9.25 -15.46
C ILE A 35 6.84 -10.32 -14.55
N ASP A 36 7.09 -11.51 -15.11
CA ASP A 36 7.82 -12.56 -14.42
C ASP A 36 9.32 -12.30 -14.52
N CYS A 37 9.96 -12.12 -13.36
CA CYS A 37 11.41 -11.95 -13.25
C CYS A 37 12.10 -13.31 -13.27
N ARG A 38 13.37 -13.34 -13.69
CA ARG A 38 14.18 -14.57 -13.65
C ARG A 38 14.54 -15.01 -12.23
N ILE A 39 14.57 -14.06 -11.29
CA ILE A 39 14.89 -14.32 -9.89
C ILE A 39 13.65 -14.73 -9.11
N THR A 40 13.84 -15.67 -8.18
CA THR A 40 12.79 -16.09 -7.27
C THR A 40 12.83 -15.32 -5.96
N THR A 41 11.73 -15.36 -5.21
CA THR A 41 11.68 -14.84 -3.84
C THR A 41 12.70 -15.50 -2.91
N GLN A 42 13.08 -16.75 -3.16
CA GLN A 42 14.09 -17.48 -2.38
C GLN A 42 15.51 -17.02 -2.74
N ASP A 43 15.82 -16.85 -4.03
CA ASP A 43 17.13 -16.34 -4.46
C ASP A 43 17.35 -14.92 -3.92
N LEU A 44 16.29 -14.11 -3.93
CA LEU A 44 16.31 -12.77 -3.37
C LEU A 44 16.55 -12.79 -1.86
N ALA A 45 15.98 -13.78 -1.15
CA ALA A 45 16.21 -13.97 0.28
C ALA A 45 17.60 -14.47 0.65
N GLN A 46 18.22 -15.26 -0.21
CA GLN A 46 19.61 -15.66 -0.02
C GLN A 46 20.56 -14.47 -0.24
N LYS A 47 20.26 -13.62 -1.22
CA LYS A 47 21.08 -12.45 -1.56
C LYS A 47 20.91 -11.28 -0.58
N ILE A 48 19.71 -11.13 -0.01
CA ILE A 48 19.37 -10.06 0.93
C ILE A 48 19.08 -10.75 2.26
N SER A 49 20.00 -10.69 3.21
CA SER A 49 19.81 -11.24 4.56
C SER A 49 18.61 -10.59 5.23
N PHE A 50 17.43 -11.19 5.06
CA PHE A 50 16.19 -10.63 5.58
C PHE A 50 16.20 -10.74 7.11
N ALA A 51 16.14 -9.58 7.78
CA ALA A 51 16.00 -9.49 9.23
C ALA A 51 14.54 -9.81 9.62
N GLY A 52 14.13 -11.08 9.53
CA GLY A 52 12.82 -11.53 9.98
C GLY A 52 12.27 -12.77 9.26
N LYS A 53 11.38 -13.51 9.94
CA LYS A 53 10.61 -14.62 9.35
C LYS A 53 9.51 -14.07 8.45
N ILE A 54 9.82 -13.76 7.19
CA ILE A 54 8.80 -13.39 6.20
C ILE A 54 8.08 -14.67 5.76
N SER A 55 6.90 -14.97 6.34
CA SER A 55 6.10 -16.15 6.04
C SER A 55 5.74 -16.32 4.55
N ARG A 56 5.73 -15.21 3.79
CA ARG A 56 5.46 -15.18 2.34
C ARG A 56 6.63 -15.70 1.49
N LEU A 57 7.84 -15.84 2.03
CA LEU A 57 8.99 -16.42 1.32
C LEU A 57 8.82 -17.91 1.00
N ARG A 58 7.88 -18.59 1.67
CA ARG A 58 7.62 -20.02 1.48
C ARG A 58 7.08 -20.37 0.09
N LYS A 59 6.47 -19.40 -0.61
CA LYS A 59 5.97 -19.58 -1.98
C LYS A 59 7.01 -19.02 -2.95
N ASN A 60 7.56 -19.89 -3.80
CA ASN A 60 8.50 -19.53 -4.85
C ASN A 60 7.73 -18.76 -5.95
N LYS A 61 7.67 -17.44 -5.81
CA LYS A 61 7.01 -16.55 -6.76
C LYS A 61 8.06 -15.76 -7.54
N ARG A 62 7.77 -15.44 -8.80
CA ARG A 62 8.69 -14.76 -9.72
C ARG A 62 8.23 -13.38 -10.16
N THR A 63 6.98 -13.03 -9.89
CA THR A 63 6.40 -11.79 -10.38
C THR A 63 7.01 -10.57 -9.69
N ALA A 64 7.38 -9.54 -10.48
CA ALA A 64 8.01 -8.30 -10.01
C ALA A 64 7.27 -7.66 -8.82
N MET A 65 5.94 -7.68 -8.85
CA MET A 65 5.10 -7.15 -7.77
C MET A 65 5.29 -7.90 -6.45
N THR A 66 5.42 -9.23 -6.49
CA THR A 66 5.59 -10.03 -5.26
C THR A 66 6.99 -9.83 -4.69
N LEU A 67 8.01 -9.76 -5.56
CA LEU A 67 9.38 -9.47 -5.16
C LEU A 67 9.46 -8.09 -4.50
N ALA A 68 8.85 -7.07 -5.11
CA ALA A 68 8.76 -5.72 -4.56
C ALA A 68 8.02 -5.67 -3.21
N ASP A 69 6.90 -6.38 -3.05
CA ASP A 69 6.13 -6.42 -1.79
C ASP A 69 6.96 -7.04 -0.65
N ILE A 70 7.71 -8.13 -0.93
CA ILE A 70 8.59 -8.78 0.05
C ILE A 70 9.78 -7.88 0.43
N LEU A 71 10.39 -7.21 -0.55
CA LEU A 71 11.47 -6.26 -0.31
C LEU A 71 10.99 -5.10 0.58
N LEU A 72 9.81 -4.56 0.28
CA LEU A 72 9.23 -3.47 1.07
C LEU A 72 8.91 -3.92 2.49
N ASP A 73 8.34 -5.11 2.68
CA ASP A 73 8.09 -5.70 4.00
C ASP A 73 9.39 -5.85 4.80
N SER A 74 10.47 -6.30 4.15
CA SER A 74 11.77 -6.42 4.79
C SER A 74 12.38 -5.07 5.17
N ALA A 75 12.22 -4.06 4.31
CA ALA A 75 12.67 -2.70 4.59
C ALA A 75 11.90 -2.11 5.79
N TYR A 76 10.59 -2.39 5.90
CA TYR A 76 9.80 -1.99 7.06
C TYR A 76 10.25 -2.66 8.36
N GLU A 77 10.61 -3.95 8.34
CA GLU A 77 11.13 -4.61 9.55
C GLU A 77 12.50 -4.05 9.96
N GLN A 78 13.37 -3.70 9.02
CA GLN A 78 14.62 -3.00 9.35
C GLN A 78 14.35 -1.59 9.90
N LEU A 79 13.46 -0.82 9.25
CA LEU A 79 13.07 0.52 9.68
C LEU A 79 12.35 0.54 11.03
N LYS A 80 11.73 -0.56 11.43
CA LYS A 80 11.08 -0.70 12.74
C LYS A 80 12.07 -0.51 13.89
N SER A 81 13.34 -0.88 13.70
CA SER A 81 14.38 -0.69 14.72
C SER A 81 14.66 0.79 15.01
N SER A 82 14.59 1.66 13.99
CA SER A 82 14.86 3.11 14.13
C SER A 82 13.60 3.96 14.28
N HIS A 83 12.48 3.54 13.69
CA HIS A 83 11.26 4.35 13.55
C HIS A 83 9.97 3.54 13.80
N GLN A 84 9.93 2.82 14.93
CA GLN A 84 8.83 1.91 15.28
C GLN A 84 7.43 2.54 15.20
N SER A 85 7.25 3.77 15.70
CA SER A 85 5.95 4.46 15.73
C SER A 85 5.42 4.79 14.34
N LEU A 86 6.30 5.25 13.45
CA LEU A 86 5.98 5.62 12.08
C LEU A 86 5.60 4.40 11.23
N VAL A 87 6.33 3.30 11.38
CA VAL A 87 6.01 2.02 10.71
C VAL A 87 4.69 1.45 11.24
N ALA A 88 4.42 1.56 12.55
CA ALA A 88 3.17 1.12 13.15
C ALA A 88 1.96 1.92 12.62
N ILE A 89 2.09 3.24 12.46
CA ILE A 89 1.02 4.08 11.87
C ILE A 89 0.73 3.64 10.43
N ARG A 90 1.76 3.37 9.61
CA ARG A 90 1.55 2.90 8.24
C ARG A 90 0.84 1.55 8.20
N ARG A 91 1.29 0.58 8.99
CA ARG A 91 0.64 -0.75 9.05
C ARG A 91 -0.81 -0.65 9.53
N ARG A 92 -1.10 0.18 10.53
CA ARG A 92 -2.47 0.46 10.98
C ARG A 92 -3.30 1.09 9.88
N ALA A 93 -2.77 2.05 9.13
CA ALA A 93 -3.45 2.66 8.00
C ALA A 93 -3.75 1.62 6.89
N ASP A 94 -2.83 0.69 6.63
CA ASP A 94 -3.03 -0.40 5.67
C ASP A 94 -4.14 -1.37 6.12
N THR A 95 -4.12 -1.80 7.38
CA THR A 95 -5.14 -2.68 7.97
C THR A 95 -6.50 -1.98 8.02
N PHE A 96 -6.53 -0.73 8.45
CA PHE A 96 -7.75 0.06 8.54
C PHE A 96 -8.36 0.29 7.15
N ALA A 97 -7.55 0.56 6.12
CA ALA A 97 -8.03 0.64 4.74
C ALA A 97 -8.67 -0.67 4.24
N GLN A 98 -8.12 -1.82 4.60
CA GLN A 98 -8.64 -3.12 4.18
C GLN A 98 -9.95 -3.50 4.86
N ILE A 99 -10.14 -3.08 6.11
CA ILE A 99 -11.32 -3.43 6.91
C ILE A 99 -12.40 -2.35 6.75
N VAL A 100 -12.08 -1.09 6.98
CA VAL A 100 -13.10 -0.04 7.14
C VAL A 100 -13.73 0.38 5.82
N ALA A 101 -12.97 0.40 4.72
CA ALA A 101 -13.53 0.77 3.41
C ALA A 101 -14.69 -0.15 2.97
N PRO A 102 -14.55 -1.50 2.95
CA PRO A 102 -15.66 -2.38 2.57
C PRO A 102 -16.79 -2.40 3.60
N PHE A 103 -16.49 -2.32 4.91
CA PHE A 103 -17.54 -2.26 5.94
C PHE A 103 -18.37 -0.98 5.85
N ALA A 104 -17.73 0.16 5.57
CA ALA A 104 -18.44 1.43 5.38
C ALA A 104 -19.38 1.39 4.17
N ILE A 105 -18.98 0.74 3.08
CA ILE A 105 -19.83 0.54 1.90
C ILE A 105 -21.02 -0.38 2.23
N MET A 106 -20.79 -1.50 2.93
CA MET A 106 -21.87 -2.40 3.34
C MET A 106 -22.90 -1.70 4.24
N ILE A 107 -22.43 -0.92 5.22
CA ILE A 107 -23.32 -0.16 6.12
C ILE A 107 -24.14 0.87 5.34
N ALA A 108 -23.54 1.55 4.36
CA ALA A 108 -24.26 2.49 3.52
C ALA A 108 -25.35 1.80 2.68
N VAL A 109 -25.02 0.67 2.04
CA VAL A 109 -25.99 -0.12 1.25
C VAL A 109 -27.13 -0.65 2.13
N PHE A 110 -26.82 -1.17 3.31
CA PHE A 110 -27.82 -1.66 4.26
C PHE A 110 -28.72 -0.55 4.80
N ALA A 111 -28.16 0.63 5.10
CA ALA A 111 -28.94 1.78 5.56
C ALA A 111 -29.94 2.27 4.49
N ILE A 112 -29.55 2.21 3.21
CA ILE A 112 -30.44 2.52 2.08
C ILE A 112 -31.57 1.47 1.98
N ALA A 113 -31.22 0.18 2.08
CA ALA A 113 -32.20 -0.92 1.97
C ALA A 113 -33.26 -0.92 3.08
N VAL A 114 -32.91 -0.48 4.29
CA VAL A 114 -33.81 -0.48 5.46
C VAL A 114 -34.59 0.85 5.61
N GLY A 115 -34.43 1.81 4.71
CA GLY A 115 -35.17 3.08 4.73
C GLY A 115 -34.82 4.00 5.91
N ARG A 116 -33.69 3.76 6.57
CA ARG A 116 -33.15 4.66 7.61
C ARG A 116 -32.51 5.88 6.95
N PRO A 117 -32.29 7.01 7.68
CA PRO A 117 -31.72 8.23 7.10
C PRO A 117 -30.31 7.96 6.57
N ALA A 118 -30.23 7.61 5.28
CA ALA A 118 -29.02 7.20 4.59
C ALA A 118 -27.95 8.30 4.59
N THR A 119 -28.35 9.55 4.73
CA THR A 119 -27.47 10.74 4.73
C THR A 119 -26.43 10.71 5.85
N VAL A 120 -26.80 10.26 7.06
CA VAL A 120 -25.86 10.18 8.19
C VAL A 120 -24.88 9.01 7.99
N SER A 121 -25.38 7.85 7.56
CA SER A 121 -24.55 6.68 7.28
C SER A 121 -23.54 6.93 6.16
N ILE A 122 -23.97 7.61 5.09
CA ILE A 122 -23.09 8.02 3.98
C ILE A 122 -22.04 9.02 4.47
N ALA A 123 -22.42 10.01 5.28
CA ALA A 123 -21.47 10.98 5.84
C ALA A 123 -20.42 10.30 6.73
N CYS A 124 -20.81 9.36 7.59
CA CYS A 124 -19.88 8.57 8.40
C CYS A 124 -18.94 7.70 7.55
N ALA A 125 -19.47 7.05 6.51
CA ALA A 125 -18.68 6.25 5.58
C ALA A 125 -17.64 7.09 4.82
N MET A 126 -18.04 8.28 4.36
CA MET A 126 -17.13 9.22 3.71
C MET A 126 -16.05 9.73 4.65
N LEU A 127 -16.42 10.09 5.89
CA LEU A 127 -15.47 10.57 6.89
C LEU A 127 -14.45 9.51 7.28
N ALA A 128 -14.87 8.24 7.42
CA ALA A 128 -13.97 7.12 7.66
C ALA A 128 -12.97 6.91 6.51
N ASN A 129 -13.44 6.99 5.26
CA ASN A 129 -12.56 6.91 4.09
C ASN A 129 -11.62 8.11 3.96
N ALA A 130 -12.07 9.31 4.34
CA ALA A 130 -11.23 10.51 4.37
C ALA A 130 -10.12 10.38 5.42
N LEU A 131 -10.42 9.85 6.60
CA LEU A 131 -9.42 9.55 7.63
C LEU A 131 -8.38 8.54 7.13
N VAL A 132 -8.81 7.47 6.46
CA VAL A 132 -7.89 6.50 5.81
C VAL A 132 -6.98 7.22 4.82
N ALA A 133 -7.56 8.04 3.93
CA ALA A 133 -6.81 8.76 2.91
C ALA A 133 -5.77 9.69 3.53
N VAL A 134 -6.13 10.45 4.58
CA VAL A 134 -5.21 11.32 5.31
C VAL A 134 -4.10 10.51 5.97
N MET A 135 -4.42 9.43 6.68
CA MET A 135 -3.42 8.56 7.32
C MET A 135 -2.45 7.95 6.29
N LYS A 136 -2.96 7.53 5.12
CA LYS A 136 -2.13 7.01 4.02
C LYS A 136 -1.24 8.08 3.41
N PHE A 137 -1.73 9.31 3.31
CA PHE A 137 -0.97 10.42 2.75
C PHE A 137 0.13 10.88 3.71
N THR A 138 -0.18 11.05 4.99
CA THR A 138 0.80 11.46 6.02
C THR A 138 1.86 10.40 6.28
N SER A 139 1.47 9.12 6.25
CA SER A 139 2.43 8.00 6.38
C SER A 139 3.23 7.69 5.10
N ARG A 140 2.98 8.39 4.00
CA ARG A 140 3.64 8.11 2.71
C ARG A 140 5.13 8.41 2.73
N GLY A 141 5.58 9.39 3.52
CA GLY A 141 7.02 9.68 3.67
C GLY A 141 7.80 8.45 4.16
N VAL A 142 7.24 7.72 5.12
CA VAL A 142 7.79 6.46 5.64
C VAL A 142 7.83 5.39 4.57
N ALA A 143 6.76 5.27 3.78
CA ALA A 143 6.69 4.30 2.69
C ALA A 143 7.71 4.62 1.58
N LYS A 144 7.91 5.90 1.25
CA LYS A 144 8.92 6.33 0.29
C LYS A 144 10.33 6.02 0.79
N HIS A 145 10.62 6.32 2.06
CA HIS A 145 11.91 6.02 2.66
C HIS A 145 12.18 4.50 2.71
N ALA A 146 11.17 3.70 3.04
CA ALA A 146 11.25 2.24 2.98
C ALA A 146 11.50 1.73 1.55
N ALA A 147 10.84 2.32 0.55
CA ALA A 147 11.07 1.98 -0.85
C ALA A 147 12.48 2.35 -1.32
N GLU A 148 13.00 3.52 -0.95
CA GLU A 148 14.38 3.92 -1.27
C GLU A 148 15.41 2.97 -0.64
N HIS A 149 15.19 2.58 0.62
CA HIS A 149 16.05 1.59 1.29
C HIS A 149 15.96 0.21 0.61
N ALA A 150 14.76 -0.23 0.23
CA ALA A 150 14.56 -1.46 -0.53
C ALA A 150 15.25 -1.44 -1.90
N VAL A 151 15.23 -0.30 -2.61
CA VAL A 151 15.96 -0.12 -3.88
C VAL A 151 17.46 -0.19 -3.67
N ASN A 152 17.98 0.38 -2.58
CA ASN A 152 19.40 0.27 -2.27
C ASN A 152 19.81 -1.19 -1.97
N LEU A 153 18.97 -1.96 -1.27
CA LEU A 153 19.18 -3.40 -1.07
C LEU A 153 19.13 -4.18 -2.39
N LEU A 154 18.19 -3.83 -3.28
CA LEU A 154 18.05 -4.43 -4.60
C LEU A 154 19.31 -4.24 -5.45
N ARG A 155 19.84 -3.01 -5.50
CA ARG A 155 21.07 -2.65 -6.23
C ARG A 155 22.28 -3.40 -5.67
N LYS A 156 22.37 -3.54 -4.35
CA LYS A 156 23.44 -4.31 -3.69
C LYS A 156 23.36 -5.80 -4.01
N ALA A 157 22.17 -6.37 -4.18
CA ALA A 157 21.96 -7.78 -4.50
C ALA A 157 22.40 -8.16 -5.94
N ARG A 158 22.71 -7.17 -6.80
CA ARG A 158 23.18 -7.34 -8.19
C ARG A 158 22.34 -8.37 -8.96
N ILE A 159 21.12 -7.98 -9.33
CA ILE A 159 20.24 -8.82 -10.14
C ILE A 159 20.84 -8.97 -11.54
N PRO A 160 20.84 -10.18 -12.13
CA PRO A 160 21.51 -10.43 -13.41
C PRO A 160 20.93 -9.66 -14.61
N ARG A 161 19.66 -9.21 -14.55
CA ARG A 161 18.99 -8.48 -15.64
C ARG A 161 18.55 -7.09 -15.17
N LYS A 162 19.06 -6.05 -15.85
CA LYS A 162 18.71 -4.65 -15.57
C LYS A 162 17.21 -4.35 -15.72
N GLU A 163 16.54 -5.03 -16.65
CA GLU A 163 15.09 -4.87 -16.89
C GLU A 163 14.24 -5.40 -15.73
N ASP A 164 14.65 -6.51 -15.11
CA ASP A 164 13.98 -7.08 -13.94
C ASP A 164 14.14 -6.14 -12.74
N GLU A 165 15.36 -5.60 -12.55
CA GLU A 165 15.66 -4.61 -11.52
C GLU A 165 14.81 -3.33 -11.68
N ALA A 166 14.73 -2.79 -12.90
CA ALA A 166 13.91 -1.62 -13.21
C ALA A 166 12.39 -1.87 -13.00
N SER A 167 11.93 -3.07 -13.31
CA SER A 167 10.52 -3.48 -13.09
C SER A 167 10.20 -3.58 -11.61
N ILE A 168 11.10 -4.19 -10.81
CA ILE A 168 10.96 -4.28 -9.35
C ILE A 168 11.02 -2.89 -8.71
N GLU A 169 11.95 -2.04 -9.14
CA GLU A 169 12.06 -0.65 -8.66
C GLU A 169 10.79 0.15 -8.96
N SER A 170 10.22 0.00 -10.16
CA SER A 170 8.95 0.65 -10.54
C SER A 170 7.79 0.14 -9.69
N CYS A 171 7.72 -1.17 -9.42
CA CYS A 171 6.72 -1.76 -8.52
C CYS A 171 6.90 -1.29 -7.07
N LEU A 172 8.14 -1.16 -6.57
CA LEU A 172 8.44 -0.64 -5.23
C LEU A 172 7.93 0.79 -5.04
N ARG A 173 8.20 1.66 -6.03
CA ARG A 173 7.68 3.04 -6.02
C ARG A 173 6.15 3.06 -6.07
N ALA A 174 5.54 2.20 -6.88
CA ALA A 174 4.09 2.07 -6.95
C ALA A 174 3.49 1.63 -5.61
N LEU A 175 4.10 0.67 -4.91
CA LEU A 175 3.64 0.15 -3.62
C LEU A 175 3.53 1.22 -2.53
N THR A 176 4.27 2.34 -2.63
CA THR A 176 4.13 3.47 -1.69
C THR A 176 2.72 4.08 -1.69
N TRP A 177 1.96 3.87 -2.77
CA TRP A 177 0.59 4.36 -2.98
C TRP A 177 -0.50 3.32 -2.76
N LYS A 178 -0.15 2.08 -2.37
CA LYS A 178 -1.09 1.02 -2.00
C LYS A 178 -1.91 1.40 -0.77
#